data_AF-A0A5F1Y6F5-F1
#
_entry.id   AF-A0A5F1Y6F5-F1
#
_cell.length_a   1.000
_cell.length_b   1.000
_cell.length_c   1.000
_cell.angle_alpha   90.00
_cell.angle_beta   90.00
_cell.angle_gamma   90.00
#
_symmetry.space_group_name_H-M   'P 1'
#
loop_
_entity.id
_entity.type
_entity.pdbx_description
1 polymer ?
#
loop_
_entity_poly.entity_id
_entity_poly.type
_entity_poly.pdbx_seq_one_letter_code
_entity_poly.pdbx_strand_id
1 'polypeptide(L)'
;MRVGSKRLFIVLVYFAIAGFPSASETKKSSKLFIVDASGSMNEYLGIYQKMHLAKKHVSRYIASLPAETEIGFLAYGNRIPGCSSSRLYHPLEPENRKDFKNRLFGLTPSGATPLAESIRIAGTIAAGKKEKVEIILVTDGVESCYGDPKKELQTLKKQKIPFRFHILGLGLKSNEEQQMKILSEEGGGRYFGIEDDSSFHIALDSLNENESTAFSQTKETFKDRKRGMIWFEKIDKELETESKISYTIEFGFKTGADKYSKNCIILNLKNSSGKTGAVLGSKRISSPESIIVNQSSCFDLSESKGKFTLEIPKQNGLSGVLELWDMTEVPSPLDVTEEEELR
;
A
#
# COMPACT_ATOMS: atom_id res chain seq x y z
N MET A 1 44.13 64.36 -57.28
CA MET A 1 42.67 64.36 -57.48
C MET A 1 42.16 62.93 -57.47
N ARG A 2 41.00 62.73 -56.78
CA ARG A 2 40.15 61.52 -56.70
C ARG A 2 40.64 60.34 -55.86
N VAL A 3 40.19 60.40 -54.60
CA VAL A 3 39.95 59.30 -53.66
C VAL A 3 38.95 58.31 -54.26
N GLY A 4 39.27 57.01 -54.26
CA GLY A 4 38.38 55.92 -54.66
C GLY A 4 38.28 54.88 -53.54
N SER A 5 37.27 55.03 -52.70
CA SER A 5 36.91 54.14 -51.59
C SER A 5 36.51 52.76 -52.12
N LYS A 6 37.29 51.72 -51.79
CA LYS A 6 36.89 50.32 -51.99
C LYS A 6 36.02 49.90 -50.79
N ARG A 7 34.71 49.76 -51.01
CA ARG A 7 33.78 49.19 -50.02
C ARG A 7 34.01 47.68 -49.95
N LEU A 8 34.51 47.21 -48.80
CA LEU A 8 34.64 45.79 -48.46
C LEU A 8 33.28 45.30 -47.95
N PHE A 9 32.62 44.42 -48.72
CA PHE A 9 31.39 43.75 -48.29
C PHE A 9 31.74 42.61 -47.32
N ILE A 10 31.44 42.78 -46.04
CA ILE A 10 31.49 41.71 -45.04
C ILE A 10 30.18 40.92 -45.16
N VAL A 11 30.26 39.68 -45.66
CA VAL A 11 29.15 38.73 -45.63
C VAL A 11 29.09 38.10 -44.25
N LEU A 12 28.11 38.52 -43.46
CA LEU A 12 27.84 38.00 -42.11
C LEU A 12 27.03 36.70 -42.25
N VAL A 13 27.71 35.56 -42.18
CA VAL A 13 27.07 34.24 -42.21
C VAL A 13 26.37 33.99 -40.88
N TYR A 14 25.05 34.17 -40.87
CA TYR A 14 24.18 33.80 -39.76
C TYR A 14 24.11 32.27 -39.69
N PHE A 15 24.94 31.65 -38.86
CA PHE A 15 24.84 30.23 -38.55
C PHE A 15 23.60 30.05 -37.64
N ALA A 16 22.47 29.66 -38.25
CA ALA A 16 21.29 29.27 -37.51
C ALA A 16 21.63 28.01 -36.71
N ILE A 17 21.84 28.15 -35.39
CA ILE A 17 21.99 27.04 -34.46
C ILE A 17 20.62 26.38 -34.38
N ALA A 18 20.39 25.38 -35.24
CA ALA A 18 19.26 24.47 -35.09
C ALA A 18 19.46 23.75 -33.75
N GLY A 19 18.69 24.16 -32.74
CA GLY A 19 18.63 23.49 -31.46
C GLY A 19 18.19 22.05 -31.68
N PHE A 20 19.12 21.10 -31.55
CA PHE A 20 18.76 19.70 -31.46
C PHE A 20 17.86 19.54 -30.23
N PRO A 21 16.67 18.93 -30.35
CA PRO A 21 15.90 18.55 -29.18
C PRO A 21 16.76 17.57 -28.39
N SER A 22 17.26 18.02 -27.24
CA SER A 22 17.93 17.16 -26.28
C SER A 22 16.91 16.10 -25.87
N ALA A 23 17.14 14.84 -26.28
CA ALA A 23 16.34 13.73 -25.80
C ALA A 23 16.51 13.70 -24.28
N SER A 24 15.45 14.05 -23.56
CA SER A 24 15.40 13.92 -22.12
C SER A 24 15.59 12.44 -21.80
N GLU A 25 16.74 12.09 -21.23
CA GLU A 25 17.02 10.73 -20.78
C GLU A 25 16.06 10.44 -19.63
N THR A 26 14.97 9.73 -19.92
CA THR A 26 13.99 9.33 -18.90
C THR A 26 14.70 8.43 -17.90
N LYS A 27 14.89 8.96 -16.69
CA LYS A 27 15.57 8.24 -15.61
C LYS A 27 14.77 6.98 -15.30
N LYS A 28 15.31 5.83 -15.69
CA LYS A 28 14.67 4.52 -15.46
C LYS A 28 14.68 4.22 -13.96
N SER A 29 13.50 4.09 -13.37
CA SER A 29 13.33 3.62 -11.99
C SER A 29 13.33 2.09 -11.97
N SER A 30 14.02 1.50 -10.99
CA SER A 30 14.06 0.05 -10.79
C SER A 30 13.61 -0.30 -9.37
N LYS A 31 12.57 -1.12 -9.24
CA LYS A 31 12.02 -1.59 -7.96
C LYS A 31 12.20 -3.11 -7.85
N LEU A 32 13.01 -3.55 -6.89
CA LEU A 32 13.26 -4.97 -6.61
C LEU A 32 12.62 -5.37 -5.28
N PHE A 33 11.60 -6.23 -5.31
CA PHE A 33 10.99 -6.73 -4.09
C PHE A 33 11.74 -7.94 -3.54
N ILE A 34 11.87 -8.00 -2.22
CA ILE A 34 12.18 -9.23 -1.48
C ILE A 34 10.90 -9.60 -0.73
N VAL A 35 10.26 -10.70 -1.14
CA VAL A 35 8.99 -11.14 -0.55
C VAL A 35 9.23 -12.29 0.39
N ASP A 36 8.88 -12.09 1.66
CA ASP A 36 8.85 -13.14 2.66
C ASP A 36 7.74 -14.15 2.33
N ALA A 37 8.13 -15.38 2.02
CA ALA A 37 7.22 -16.51 1.95
C ALA A 37 7.66 -17.63 2.90
N SER A 38 8.17 -17.25 4.09
CA SER A 38 8.42 -18.15 5.22
C SER A 38 7.12 -18.66 5.84
N GLY A 39 7.19 -19.63 6.76
CA GLY A 39 5.99 -20.24 7.35
C GLY A 39 5.08 -19.26 8.10
N SER A 40 5.64 -18.26 8.79
CA SER A 40 4.91 -17.28 9.59
C SER A 40 3.95 -16.41 8.77
N MET A 41 4.24 -16.23 7.47
CA MET A 41 3.36 -15.52 6.54
C MET A 41 2.03 -16.27 6.25
N ASN A 42 1.84 -17.49 6.78
CA ASN A 42 0.53 -18.16 6.86
C ASN A 42 -0.37 -17.65 7.99
N GLU A 43 0.18 -16.92 8.95
CA GLU A 43 -0.58 -16.34 10.04
C GLU A 43 -1.43 -15.16 9.58
N TYR A 44 -2.34 -14.76 10.46
CA TYR A 44 -3.25 -13.64 10.24
C TYR A 44 -2.69 -12.35 10.86
N LEU A 45 -2.93 -11.25 10.16
CA LEU A 45 -2.81 -9.89 10.67
C LEU A 45 -4.21 -9.27 10.62
N GLY A 46 -4.84 -9.14 11.77
CA GLY A 46 -6.28 -8.87 11.87
C GLY A 46 -7.09 -10.01 11.21
N ILE A 47 -7.90 -9.66 10.22
CA ILE A 47 -8.76 -10.63 9.50
C ILE A 47 -8.12 -11.21 8.24
N TYR A 48 -6.95 -10.73 7.83
CA TYR A 48 -6.29 -11.13 6.59
C TYR A 48 -5.06 -11.99 6.87
N GLN A 49 -4.85 -13.02 6.05
CA GLN A 49 -3.58 -13.74 6.05
C GLN A 49 -2.47 -12.79 5.55
N LYS A 50 -1.33 -12.74 6.26
CA LYS A 50 -0.20 -11.83 5.98
C LYS A 50 0.26 -11.92 4.52
N MET A 51 0.45 -13.14 4.00
CA MET A 51 0.81 -13.36 2.58
C MET A 51 -0.25 -12.86 1.60
N HIS A 52 -1.54 -13.00 1.90
CA HIS A 52 -2.60 -12.45 1.05
C HIS A 52 -2.46 -10.93 0.99
N LEU A 53 -2.31 -10.28 2.14
CA LEU A 53 -2.14 -8.83 2.23
C LEU A 53 -0.92 -8.36 1.41
N ALA A 54 0.23 -9.02 1.58
CA ALA A 54 1.43 -8.74 0.80
C ALA A 54 1.19 -8.84 -0.71
N LYS A 55 0.59 -9.95 -1.19
CA LYS A 55 0.29 -10.15 -2.61
C LYS A 55 -0.65 -9.07 -3.16
N LYS A 56 -1.71 -8.74 -2.42
CA LYS A 56 -2.70 -7.72 -2.78
C LYS A 56 -2.02 -6.37 -3.01
N HIS A 57 -1.26 -5.90 -2.01
CA HIS A 57 -0.71 -4.56 -2.03
C HIS A 57 0.49 -4.41 -2.97
N VAL A 58 1.40 -5.39 -3.00
CA VAL A 58 2.52 -5.38 -3.97
C VAL A 58 1.97 -5.39 -5.40
N SER A 59 0.98 -6.23 -5.70
CA SER A 59 0.37 -6.28 -7.04
C SER A 59 -0.33 -4.96 -7.42
N ARG A 60 -0.99 -4.28 -6.48
CA ARG A 60 -1.62 -2.98 -6.74
C ARG A 60 -0.57 -1.90 -7.00
N TYR A 61 0.48 -1.88 -6.20
CA TYR A 61 1.55 -0.91 -6.34
C TYR A 61 2.29 -1.03 -7.66
N ILE A 62 2.68 -2.24 -8.08
CA ILE A 62 3.36 -2.37 -9.39
C ILE A 62 2.46 -1.97 -10.56
N ALA A 63 1.13 -2.08 -10.41
CA ALA A 63 0.18 -1.68 -11.43
C ALA A 63 0.04 -0.15 -11.54
N SER A 64 0.35 0.61 -10.47
CA SER A 64 0.31 2.07 -10.49
C SER A 64 1.62 2.72 -10.97
N LEU A 65 2.72 1.95 -11.03
CA LEU A 65 4.01 2.45 -11.52
C LEU A 65 3.98 2.74 -13.03
N PRO A 66 4.75 3.74 -13.52
CA PRO A 66 4.94 3.99 -14.96
C PRO A 66 5.42 2.76 -15.73
N ALA A 67 4.97 2.59 -16.97
CA ALA A 67 5.17 1.35 -17.75
C ALA A 67 6.65 0.95 -17.87
N GLU A 68 7.51 1.95 -18.01
CA GLU A 68 8.96 1.92 -18.14
C GLU A 68 9.72 1.57 -16.86
N THR A 69 9.07 1.59 -15.69
CA THR A 69 9.67 1.18 -14.42
C THR A 69 10.02 -0.31 -14.47
N GLU A 70 11.29 -0.63 -14.25
CA GLU A 70 11.73 -2.02 -14.13
C GLU A 70 11.25 -2.58 -12.80
N ILE A 71 10.52 -3.69 -12.84
CA ILE A 71 10.05 -4.38 -11.64
C ILE A 71 10.58 -5.80 -11.62
N GLY A 72 11.00 -6.24 -10.43
CA GLY A 72 11.58 -7.55 -10.20
C GLY A 72 11.24 -8.03 -8.80
N PHE A 73 11.26 -9.34 -8.56
CA PHE A 73 11.22 -9.84 -7.20
C PHE A 73 11.96 -11.16 -7.02
N LEU A 74 12.62 -11.26 -5.88
CA LEU A 74 13.00 -12.52 -5.27
C LEU A 74 12.09 -12.81 -4.08
N ALA A 75 12.01 -14.09 -3.73
CA ALA A 75 11.34 -14.53 -2.52
C ALA A 75 12.17 -15.62 -1.85
N TYR A 76 12.02 -15.76 -0.53
CA TYR A 76 12.53 -16.89 0.24
C TYR A 76 11.37 -17.68 0.84
N GLY A 77 11.65 -18.91 1.26
CA GLY A 77 10.60 -19.87 1.58
C GLY A 77 9.94 -20.41 0.31
N ASN A 78 8.61 -20.29 0.17
CA ASN A 78 7.86 -20.73 -1.02
C ASN A 78 7.96 -22.23 -1.36
N ARG A 79 7.44 -23.09 -0.47
CA ARG A 79 7.55 -24.56 -0.49
C ARG A 79 8.99 -25.10 -0.46
N ILE A 80 9.98 -24.26 -0.15
CA ILE A 80 11.37 -24.66 -0.05
C ILE A 80 11.77 -24.57 1.44
N PRO A 81 12.05 -25.71 2.10
CA PRO A 81 12.47 -25.70 3.49
C PRO A 81 13.91 -25.22 3.63
N GLY A 82 14.24 -24.76 4.85
CA GLY A 82 15.61 -24.41 5.24
C GLY A 82 16.08 -23.03 4.78
N CYS A 83 17.37 -22.80 5.02
CA CYS A 83 18.02 -21.50 4.95
C CYS A 83 18.66 -21.16 3.60
N SER A 84 18.43 -22.00 2.58
CA SER A 84 18.91 -21.80 1.21
C SER A 84 17.72 -21.77 0.24
N SER A 85 16.75 -20.93 0.58
CA SER A 85 15.46 -20.84 -0.10
C SER A 85 15.28 -19.57 -0.92
N SER A 86 16.17 -18.58 -0.78
CA SER A 86 16.10 -17.32 -1.52
C SER A 86 16.35 -17.55 -3.02
N ARG A 87 15.37 -17.20 -3.85
CA ARG A 87 15.44 -17.35 -5.31
C ARG A 87 14.86 -16.13 -6.01
N LEU A 88 15.48 -15.75 -7.13
CA LEU A 88 14.91 -14.77 -8.05
C LEU A 88 13.77 -15.44 -8.82
N TYR A 89 12.56 -14.91 -8.66
CA TYR A 89 11.37 -15.43 -9.36
C TYR A 89 11.06 -14.61 -10.60
N HIS A 90 11.34 -13.31 -10.55
CA HIS A 90 11.07 -12.38 -11.63
C HIS A 90 12.23 -11.38 -11.76
N PRO A 91 12.95 -11.35 -12.89
CA PRO A 91 14.06 -10.41 -13.10
C PRO A 91 13.56 -8.96 -13.20
N LEU A 92 14.47 -8.00 -12.99
CA LEU A 92 14.19 -6.57 -13.19
C LEU A 92 14.08 -6.24 -14.68
N GLU A 93 12.86 -6.08 -15.17
CA GLU A 93 12.57 -5.69 -16.55
C GLU A 93 11.31 -4.80 -16.60
N PRO A 94 11.16 -3.93 -17.61
CA PRO A 94 9.97 -3.10 -17.80
C PRO A 94 8.80 -3.90 -18.38
N GLU A 95 7.59 -3.31 -18.38
CA GLU A 95 6.41 -3.82 -19.10
C GLU A 95 5.94 -5.28 -18.80
N ASN A 96 6.39 -5.90 -17.71
CA ASN A 96 6.17 -7.33 -17.43
C ASN A 96 5.25 -7.60 -16.21
N ARG A 97 4.38 -6.64 -15.86
CA ARG A 97 3.50 -6.65 -14.66
C ARG A 97 2.61 -7.88 -14.53
N LYS A 98 2.09 -8.39 -15.65
CA LYS A 98 1.22 -9.57 -15.65
C LYS A 98 1.97 -10.81 -15.17
N ASP A 99 3.20 -11.01 -15.65
CA ASP A 99 4.02 -12.16 -15.28
C ASP A 99 4.56 -12.04 -13.87
N PHE A 100 4.95 -10.83 -13.45
CA PHE A 100 5.26 -10.53 -12.05
C PHE A 100 4.08 -10.97 -11.16
N LYS A 101 2.87 -10.49 -11.47
CA LYS A 101 1.65 -10.80 -10.69
C LYS A 101 1.41 -12.30 -10.63
N ASN A 102 1.45 -13.01 -11.76
CA ASN A 102 1.22 -14.46 -11.78
C ASN A 102 2.20 -15.22 -10.89
N ARG A 103 3.48 -14.87 -10.94
CA ARG A 103 4.53 -15.48 -10.11
C ARG A 103 4.36 -15.14 -8.63
N LEU A 104 4.05 -13.87 -8.32
CA LEU A 104 3.78 -13.41 -6.96
C LEU A 104 2.60 -14.17 -6.34
N PHE A 105 1.50 -14.32 -7.08
CA PHE A 105 0.32 -15.03 -6.59
C PHE A 105 0.55 -16.54 -6.42
N GLY A 106 1.54 -17.12 -7.12
CA GLY A 106 1.98 -18.51 -6.97
C GLY A 106 2.78 -18.80 -5.68
N LEU A 107 3.27 -17.78 -4.97
CA LEU A 107 4.02 -17.97 -3.72
C LEU A 107 3.18 -18.67 -2.67
N THR A 108 3.75 -19.60 -1.92
CA THR A 108 3.05 -20.32 -0.85
C THR A 108 3.92 -20.41 0.40
N PRO A 109 3.50 -19.79 1.51
CA PRO A 109 4.38 -19.60 2.66
C PRO A 109 4.84 -20.91 3.30
N SER A 110 6.14 -21.04 3.53
CA SER A 110 6.78 -22.17 4.22
C SER A 110 8.25 -21.87 4.50
N GLY A 111 8.86 -22.57 5.48
CA GLY A 111 10.30 -22.50 5.69
C GLY A 111 10.74 -21.30 6.53
N ALA A 112 12.03 -21.02 6.51
CA ALA A 112 12.70 -20.05 7.38
C ALA A 112 12.88 -18.67 6.69
N THR A 113 13.50 -17.73 7.41
CA THR A 113 13.68 -16.32 7.00
C THR A 113 15.17 -15.98 6.79
N PRO A 114 15.78 -16.36 5.66
CA PRO A 114 17.19 -16.06 5.33
C PRO A 114 17.34 -14.64 4.75
N LEU A 115 17.22 -13.61 5.60
CA LEU A 115 17.29 -12.20 5.19
C LEU A 115 18.67 -11.84 4.63
N ALA A 116 19.76 -12.28 5.25
CA ALA A 116 21.12 -12.00 4.81
C ALA A 116 21.40 -12.56 3.41
N GLU A 117 20.99 -13.81 3.14
CA GLU A 117 21.10 -14.40 1.80
C GLU A 117 20.30 -13.59 0.77
N SER A 118 19.08 -13.20 1.12
CA SER A 118 18.19 -12.45 0.24
C SER A 118 18.74 -11.07 -0.09
N ILE A 119 19.29 -10.35 0.90
CA ILE A 119 19.95 -9.05 0.71
C ILE A 119 21.18 -9.20 -0.19
N ARG A 120 21.98 -10.26 0.00
CA ARG A 120 23.15 -10.52 -0.85
C ARG A 120 22.77 -10.75 -2.32
N ILE A 121 21.72 -11.54 -2.57
CA ILE A 121 21.20 -11.77 -3.93
C ILE A 121 20.69 -10.45 -4.53
N ALA A 122 19.88 -9.70 -3.77
CA ALA A 122 19.35 -8.41 -4.20
C ALA A 122 20.47 -7.40 -4.52
N GLY A 123 21.51 -7.37 -3.69
CA GLY A 123 22.70 -6.55 -3.90
C GLY A 123 23.48 -6.93 -5.15
N THR A 124 23.60 -8.23 -5.45
CA THR A 124 24.22 -8.72 -6.70
C THR A 124 23.45 -8.24 -7.93
N ILE A 125 22.11 -8.29 -7.87
CA ILE A 125 21.24 -7.78 -8.94
C ILE A 125 21.41 -6.26 -9.08
N ALA A 126 21.41 -5.53 -7.97
CA ALA A 126 21.58 -4.08 -7.96
C ALA A 126 22.95 -3.63 -8.48
N ALA A 127 24.02 -4.41 -8.22
CA ALA A 127 25.36 -4.13 -8.74
C ALA A 127 25.43 -4.19 -10.27
N GLY A 128 24.53 -4.94 -10.91
CA GLY A 128 24.41 -5.01 -12.37
C GLY A 128 23.68 -3.82 -13.02
N LYS A 129 23.14 -2.89 -12.22
CA LYS A 129 22.40 -1.72 -12.71
C LYS A 129 23.25 -0.46 -12.55
N LYS A 130 23.14 0.44 -13.54
CA LYS A 130 23.80 1.77 -13.50
C LYS A 130 23.06 2.71 -12.56
N GLU A 131 21.74 2.70 -12.67
CA GLU A 131 20.85 3.51 -11.85
C GLU A 131 20.60 2.88 -10.50
N LYS A 132 20.17 3.72 -9.55
CA LYS A 132 19.84 3.29 -8.20
C LYS A 132 18.64 2.34 -8.21
N VAL A 133 18.79 1.18 -7.58
CA VAL A 133 17.70 0.20 -7.37
C VAL A 133 17.05 0.42 -6.00
N GLU A 134 15.73 0.57 -5.97
CA GLU A 134 14.98 0.52 -4.70
C GLU A 134 14.64 -0.92 -4.38
N ILE A 135 15.26 -1.45 -3.33
CA ILE A 135 15.02 -2.77 -2.79
C ILE A 135 13.95 -2.63 -1.71
N ILE A 136 12.87 -3.39 -1.82
CA ILE A 136 11.69 -3.29 -0.95
C ILE A 136 11.46 -4.66 -0.32
N LEU A 137 11.80 -4.81 0.96
CA LEU A 137 11.55 -6.01 1.75
C LEU A 137 10.12 -5.99 2.31
N VAL A 138 9.38 -7.07 2.11
CA VAL A 138 8.06 -7.30 2.72
C VAL A 138 8.18 -8.53 3.59
N THR A 139 8.13 -8.37 4.93
CA THR A 139 8.40 -9.46 5.88
C THR A 139 7.59 -9.34 7.16
N ASP A 140 7.32 -10.47 7.81
CA ASP A 140 6.72 -10.55 9.14
C ASP A 140 7.70 -11.08 10.19
N GLY A 141 8.99 -11.18 9.87
CA GLY A 141 9.99 -11.79 10.74
C GLY A 141 11.39 -11.19 10.64
N VAL A 142 12.22 -11.61 11.59
CA VAL A 142 13.66 -11.32 11.61
C VAL A 142 14.44 -12.50 11.03
N GLU A 143 15.74 -12.30 10.84
CA GLU A 143 16.67 -13.35 10.41
C GLU A 143 16.59 -14.58 11.33
N SER A 144 16.38 -15.76 10.74
CA SER A 144 16.31 -17.04 11.47
C SER A 144 17.31 -18.09 10.95
N CYS A 145 18.20 -17.70 10.05
CA CYS A 145 19.15 -18.56 9.36
C CYS A 145 20.61 -18.21 9.66
N TYR A 146 20.87 -17.66 10.85
CA TYR A 146 22.21 -17.36 11.38
C TYR A 146 23.03 -16.37 10.51
N GLY A 147 22.38 -15.67 9.59
CA GLY A 147 22.96 -14.60 8.80
C GLY A 147 23.11 -13.29 9.57
N ASP A 148 23.79 -12.32 8.96
CA ASP A 148 23.86 -10.94 9.45
C ASP A 148 23.38 -9.97 8.36
N PRO A 149 22.07 -9.65 8.32
CA PRO A 149 21.49 -8.76 7.31
C PRO A 149 22.12 -7.37 7.30
N LYS A 150 22.55 -6.87 8.47
CA LYS A 150 23.18 -5.55 8.60
C LYS A 150 24.54 -5.55 7.93
N LYS A 151 25.35 -6.59 8.18
CA LYS A 151 26.67 -6.75 7.54
C LYS A 151 26.56 -6.87 6.02
N GLU A 152 25.53 -7.53 5.50
CA GLU A 152 25.30 -7.59 4.06
C GLU A 152 25.02 -6.19 3.48
N LEU A 153 24.12 -5.40 4.08
CA LEU A 153 23.86 -4.01 3.67
C LEU A 153 25.11 -3.13 3.73
N GLN A 154 25.91 -3.26 4.79
CA GLN A 154 27.19 -2.55 4.93
C GLN A 154 28.18 -2.94 3.83
N THR A 155 28.20 -4.21 3.43
CA THR A 155 29.04 -4.70 2.34
C THR A 155 28.63 -4.06 1.02
N LEU A 156 27.33 -3.99 0.73
CA LEU A 156 26.82 -3.34 -0.47
C LEU A 156 27.19 -1.84 -0.53
N LYS A 157 27.08 -1.13 0.60
CA LYS A 157 27.51 0.28 0.71
C LYS A 157 29.01 0.46 0.49
N LYS A 158 29.84 -0.40 1.09
CA LYS A 158 31.30 -0.37 0.91
C LYS A 158 31.68 -0.60 -0.55
N GLN A 159 30.94 -1.44 -1.26
CA GLN A 159 31.08 -1.68 -2.70
C GLN A 159 30.52 -0.54 -3.57
N LYS A 160 29.95 0.51 -2.96
CA LYS A 160 29.32 1.66 -3.64
C LYS A 160 28.22 1.25 -4.61
N ILE A 161 27.52 0.14 -4.34
CA ILE A 161 26.36 -0.28 -5.14
C ILE A 161 25.25 0.76 -4.94
N PRO A 162 24.64 1.29 -6.01
CA PRO A 162 23.61 2.30 -5.88
C PRO A 162 22.27 1.62 -5.53
N PHE A 163 21.91 1.59 -4.25
CA PHE A 163 20.62 1.04 -3.81
C PHE A 163 19.98 1.88 -2.69
N ARG A 164 18.69 1.63 -2.44
CA ARG A 164 17.98 1.99 -1.21
C ARG A 164 17.25 0.76 -0.68
N PHE A 165 17.17 0.61 0.64
CA PHE A 165 16.52 -0.56 1.26
C PHE A 165 15.34 -0.13 2.12
N HIS A 166 14.14 -0.34 1.61
CA HIS A 166 12.89 -0.12 2.31
C HIS A 166 12.37 -1.42 2.93
N ILE A 167 11.69 -1.32 4.07
CA ILE A 167 11.11 -2.49 4.75
C ILE A 167 9.66 -2.19 5.10
N LEU A 168 8.76 -3.09 4.69
CA LEU A 168 7.37 -3.17 5.15
C LEU A 168 7.28 -4.36 6.10
N GLY A 169 7.17 -4.06 7.41
CA GLY A 169 7.14 -5.05 8.49
C GLY A 169 5.71 -5.38 8.91
N LEU A 170 5.26 -6.62 8.76
CA LEU A 170 3.90 -7.06 9.05
C LEU A 170 3.80 -7.64 10.47
N GLY A 171 3.14 -6.94 11.39
CA GLY A 171 2.84 -7.47 12.72
C GLY A 171 4.06 -7.88 13.56
N LEU A 172 5.18 -7.18 13.40
CA LEU A 172 6.42 -7.40 14.16
C LEU A 172 6.27 -6.91 15.61
N LYS A 173 6.92 -7.60 16.55
CA LYS A 173 7.02 -7.12 17.93
C LYS A 173 7.98 -5.92 18.01
N SER A 174 7.86 -5.11 19.07
CA SER A 174 8.66 -3.89 19.24
C SER A 174 10.19 -4.10 19.10
N ASN A 175 10.72 -5.19 19.64
CA ASN A 175 12.15 -5.52 19.52
C ASN A 175 12.56 -5.92 18.09
N GLU A 176 11.67 -6.57 17.34
CA GLU A 176 11.88 -6.99 15.96
C GLU A 176 11.74 -5.79 15.00
N GLU A 177 10.75 -4.93 15.24
CA GLU A 177 10.57 -3.66 14.55
C GLU A 177 11.82 -2.76 14.70
N GLN A 178 12.38 -2.66 15.90
CA GLN A 178 13.61 -1.89 16.12
C GLN A 178 14.77 -2.42 15.27
N GLN A 179 14.90 -3.75 15.13
CA GLN A 179 15.91 -4.34 14.25
C GLN A 179 15.65 -3.96 12.79
N MET A 180 14.40 -4.01 12.32
CA MET A 180 14.06 -3.63 10.95
C MET A 180 14.32 -2.14 10.68
N LYS A 181 14.03 -1.25 11.64
CA LYS A 181 14.38 0.18 11.54
C LYS A 181 15.88 0.36 11.29
N ILE A 182 16.72 -0.28 12.12
CA ILE A 182 18.18 -0.25 11.97
C ILE A 182 18.62 -0.75 10.59
N LEU A 183 18.02 -1.83 10.07
CA LEU A 183 18.35 -2.35 8.73
C LEU A 183 17.95 -1.37 7.62
N SER A 184 16.76 -0.78 7.70
CA SER A 184 16.30 0.19 6.70
C SER A 184 17.18 1.45 6.69
N GLU A 185 17.62 1.92 7.85
CA GLU A 185 18.56 3.04 7.99
C GLU A 185 19.94 2.68 7.44
N GLU A 186 20.44 1.48 7.74
CA GLU A 186 21.70 0.98 7.18
C GLU A 186 21.64 0.96 5.66
N GLY A 187 20.53 0.53 5.05
CA GLY A 187 20.35 0.56 3.60
C GLY A 187 19.87 1.91 3.02
N GLY A 188 19.81 2.99 3.81
CA GLY A 188 19.43 4.34 3.35
C GLY A 188 17.98 4.46 2.86
N GLY A 189 17.10 3.57 3.31
CA GLY A 189 15.67 3.58 3.03
C GLY A 189 14.85 3.94 4.26
N ARG A 190 13.66 3.33 4.35
CA ARG A 190 12.66 3.63 5.38
C ARG A 190 12.00 2.34 5.84
N TYR A 191 11.64 2.31 7.10
CA TYR A 191 10.79 1.27 7.69
C TYR A 191 9.34 1.73 7.73
N PHE A 192 8.42 0.81 7.46
CA PHE A 192 6.99 0.98 7.58
C PHE A 192 6.42 -0.17 8.39
N GLY A 193 5.77 0.15 9.51
CA GLY A 193 4.97 -0.82 10.27
C GLY A 193 3.64 -1.03 9.57
N ILE A 194 3.32 -2.29 9.29
CA ILE A 194 2.07 -2.71 8.67
C ILE A 194 1.25 -3.44 9.72
N GLU A 195 0.14 -2.81 10.10
CA GLU A 195 -0.81 -3.34 11.08
C GLU A 195 -2.10 -3.81 10.40
N ASP A 196 -2.38 -3.31 9.19
CA ASP A 196 -3.61 -3.55 8.44
C ASP A 196 -3.46 -3.22 6.93
N ASP A 197 -4.58 -3.27 6.21
CA ASP A 197 -4.69 -2.93 4.79
C ASP A 197 -4.36 -1.46 4.50
N SER A 198 -4.76 -0.55 5.39
CA SER A 198 -4.61 0.90 5.18
C SER A 198 -3.16 1.33 5.31
N SER A 199 -2.50 0.90 6.38
CA SER A 199 -1.07 1.13 6.63
C SER A 199 -0.20 0.58 5.50
N PHE A 200 -0.54 -0.59 4.93
CA PHE A 200 0.18 -1.13 3.76
C PHE A 200 0.04 -0.22 2.53
N HIS A 201 -1.18 0.20 2.23
CA HIS A 201 -1.42 1.10 1.09
C HIS A 201 -0.66 2.41 1.22
N ILE A 202 -0.72 3.06 2.39
CA ILE A 202 -0.02 4.32 2.67
C ILE A 202 1.49 4.14 2.55
N ALA A 203 2.03 3.05 3.07
CA ALA A 203 3.46 2.76 3.02
C ALA A 203 3.97 2.70 1.57
N LEU A 204 3.28 1.95 0.71
CA LEU A 204 3.64 1.81 -0.70
C LEU A 204 3.46 3.11 -1.48
N ASP A 205 2.36 3.84 -1.26
CA ASP A 205 2.13 5.12 -1.93
C ASP A 205 3.22 6.15 -1.59
N SER A 206 3.65 6.19 -0.33
CA SER A 206 4.73 7.08 0.10
C SER A 206 6.07 6.79 -0.59
N LEU A 207 6.28 5.60 -1.16
CA LEU A 207 7.48 5.26 -1.93
C LEU A 207 7.49 5.98 -3.29
N ASN A 208 6.33 6.31 -3.85
CA ASN A 208 6.22 7.03 -5.12
C ASN A 208 6.55 8.53 -4.98
N GLU A 209 6.24 9.13 -3.83
CA GLU A 209 6.39 10.59 -3.61
C GLU A 209 7.86 11.06 -3.57
N ASN A 210 8.81 10.15 -3.38
CA ASN A 210 10.24 10.48 -3.30
C ASN A 210 10.95 10.62 -4.66
N GLU A 211 10.28 10.31 -5.78
CA GLU A 211 10.83 10.61 -7.11
C GLU A 211 10.65 12.09 -7.50
N SER A 212 9.89 12.85 -6.70
CA SER A 212 9.47 14.24 -6.99
C SER A 212 10.07 15.30 -6.05
N THR A 213 11.26 15.10 -5.48
CA THR A 213 11.95 16.18 -4.74
C THR A 213 12.82 17.04 -5.66
N ALA A 214 12.15 17.76 -6.57
CA ALA A 214 12.56 19.06 -7.10
C ALA A 214 11.44 19.63 -7.99
N PHE A 215 10.25 19.90 -7.46
CA PHE A 215 9.46 21.02 -7.96
C PHE A 215 8.47 21.53 -6.92
N SER A 216 8.24 22.83 -7.02
CA SER A 216 7.55 23.73 -6.11
C SER A 216 6.19 23.23 -5.62
N GLN A 217 5.84 23.65 -4.41
CA GLN A 217 4.48 23.68 -3.89
C GLN A 217 3.50 24.19 -4.96
N THR A 218 2.74 23.26 -5.54
CA THR A 218 1.39 23.50 -6.04
C THR A 218 0.64 22.20 -5.82
N LYS A 219 -0.37 22.26 -4.94
CA LYS A 219 -1.44 21.27 -4.86
C LYS A 219 -2.05 21.15 -6.27
N GLU A 220 -1.62 20.16 -7.03
CA GLU A 220 -2.39 19.69 -8.18
C GLU A 220 -3.19 18.47 -7.76
N THR A 221 -4.49 18.71 -7.70
CA THR A 221 -5.58 17.75 -7.56
C THR A 221 -5.44 16.59 -8.52
N PHE A 222 -5.06 15.42 -8.01
CA PHE A 222 -5.52 14.17 -8.60
C PHE A 222 -7.04 14.15 -8.51
N LYS A 223 -7.69 13.95 -9.66
CA LYS A 223 -9.12 13.94 -9.83
C LYS A 223 -9.71 12.81 -8.97
N ASP A 224 -10.24 13.22 -7.84
CA ASP A 224 -11.00 12.45 -6.87
C ASP A 224 -12.16 11.71 -7.54
N ARG A 225 -11.93 10.48 -7.98
CA ARG A 225 -12.90 9.64 -8.69
C ARG A 225 -13.35 8.41 -7.91
N LYS A 226 -13.01 8.30 -6.62
CA LYS A 226 -13.58 7.29 -5.71
C LYS A 226 -13.92 7.87 -4.33
N ARG A 227 -14.59 9.01 -4.30
CA ARG A 227 -15.25 9.48 -3.06
C ARG A 227 -16.55 8.69 -2.90
N GLY A 228 -16.55 7.74 -1.97
CA GLY A 228 -17.80 7.19 -1.43
C GLY A 228 -18.36 8.15 -0.39
N MET A 229 -19.67 8.15 -0.24
CA MET A 229 -20.38 8.88 0.81
C MET A 229 -21.40 7.93 1.42
N ILE A 230 -21.41 7.84 2.74
CA ILE A 230 -22.43 7.12 3.49
C ILE A 230 -22.95 7.97 4.65
N TRP A 231 -24.24 7.85 4.95
CA TRP A 231 -24.88 8.62 6.02
C TRP A 231 -26.07 7.86 6.60
N PHE A 232 -26.40 8.19 7.84
CA PHE A 232 -27.68 7.83 8.43
C PHE A 232 -28.78 8.69 7.83
N GLU A 233 -29.85 8.05 7.37
CA GLU A 233 -31.08 8.74 6.94
C GLU A 233 -31.99 8.97 8.14
N LYS A 234 -32.13 7.92 8.96
CA LYS A 234 -33.01 7.94 10.13
C LYS A 234 -32.67 6.80 11.08
N ILE A 235 -32.77 7.06 12.38
CA ILE A 235 -32.70 6.03 13.43
C ILE A 235 -34.01 6.10 14.21
N ASP A 236 -34.83 5.05 14.10
CA ASP A 236 -36.11 4.93 14.78
C ASP A 236 -36.06 3.83 15.84
N LYS A 237 -36.47 4.18 17.05
CA LYS A 237 -36.75 3.23 18.12
C LYS A 237 -38.21 2.78 18.01
N GLU A 238 -38.44 1.50 17.71
CA GLU A 238 -39.78 1.00 17.40
C GLU A 238 -40.52 0.44 18.62
N LEU A 239 -39.97 -0.60 19.24
CA LEU A 239 -40.61 -1.33 20.32
C LEU A 239 -39.65 -1.49 21.50
N GLU A 240 -40.13 -1.15 22.69
CA GLU A 240 -39.40 -1.35 23.93
C GLU A 240 -40.18 -2.32 24.83
N THR A 241 -39.57 -3.46 25.12
CA THR A 241 -40.09 -4.45 26.08
C THR A 241 -39.35 -4.33 27.41
N GLU A 242 -39.68 -5.16 28.41
CA GLU A 242 -38.96 -5.16 29.69
C GLU A 242 -37.47 -5.53 29.55
N SER A 243 -37.08 -6.28 28.51
CA SER A 243 -35.71 -6.79 28.35
C SER A 243 -35.00 -6.35 27.06
N LYS A 244 -35.73 -5.91 26.03
CA LYS A 244 -35.17 -5.57 24.71
C LYS A 244 -35.72 -4.27 24.13
N ILE A 245 -34.93 -3.63 23.28
CA ILE A 245 -35.31 -2.50 22.43
C ILE A 245 -35.07 -2.88 20.97
N SER A 246 -36.05 -2.58 20.12
CA SER A 246 -35.97 -2.75 18.67
C SER A 246 -35.68 -1.41 17.99
N TYR A 247 -34.71 -1.41 17.07
CA TYR A 247 -34.34 -0.25 16.27
C TYR A 247 -34.47 -0.56 14.78
N THR A 248 -34.91 0.43 14.01
CA THR A 248 -34.79 0.49 12.56
C THR A 248 -33.85 1.63 12.19
N ILE A 249 -32.78 1.30 11.48
CA ILE A 249 -31.74 2.23 11.05
C ILE A 249 -31.78 2.32 9.54
N GLU A 250 -32.21 3.45 9.01
CA GLU A 250 -32.20 3.77 7.59
C GLU A 250 -30.91 4.48 7.22
N PHE A 251 -30.37 4.17 6.05
CA PHE A 251 -29.12 4.75 5.56
C PHE A 251 -29.20 5.04 4.06
N GLY A 252 -28.36 5.97 3.63
CA GLY A 252 -28.11 6.28 2.23
C GLY A 252 -26.64 6.13 1.92
N PHE A 253 -26.32 5.75 0.68
CA PHE A 253 -24.94 5.74 0.20
C PHE A 253 -24.86 6.16 -1.26
N LYS A 254 -23.70 6.70 -1.64
CA LYS A 254 -23.34 7.07 -3.01
C LYS A 254 -21.87 6.81 -3.26
N THR A 255 -21.54 6.31 -4.45
CA THR A 255 -20.18 6.04 -4.90
C THR A 255 -19.93 6.67 -6.26
N GLY A 256 -18.67 7.03 -6.54
CA GLY A 256 -18.27 7.62 -7.83
C GLY A 256 -18.10 6.62 -8.97
N ALA A 257 -18.46 5.34 -8.79
CA ALA A 257 -18.24 4.28 -9.78
C ALA A 257 -19.44 4.10 -10.73
N ASP A 258 -19.17 3.59 -11.94
CA ASP A 258 -20.16 3.34 -12.99
C ASP A 258 -21.19 2.25 -12.60
N LYS A 259 -22.19 2.06 -13.47
CA LYS A 259 -23.43 1.26 -13.36
C LYS A 259 -23.33 -0.21 -12.87
N TYR A 260 -22.14 -0.70 -12.53
CA TYR A 260 -21.86 -2.09 -12.12
C TYR A 260 -21.02 -2.22 -10.85
N SER A 261 -21.08 -1.25 -9.94
CA SER A 261 -20.39 -1.35 -8.64
C SER A 261 -21.13 -2.26 -7.67
N LYS A 262 -20.41 -3.22 -7.07
CA LYS A 262 -20.92 -3.97 -5.91
C LYS A 262 -20.51 -3.25 -4.65
N ASN A 263 -21.46 -2.81 -3.84
CA ASN A 263 -21.19 -2.09 -2.60
C ASN A 263 -21.82 -2.80 -1.41
N CYS A 264 -21.11 -2.91 -0.30
CA CYS A 264 -21.66 -3.40 0.96
C CYS A 264 -21.63 -2.29 2.01
N ILE A 265 -22.70 -2.23 2.79
CA ILE A 265 -22.85 -1.34 3.92
C ILE A 265 -22.79 -2.20 5.17
N ILE A 266 -21.94 -1.83 6.12
CA ILE A 266 -21.79 -2.53 7.39
C ILE A 266 -22.25 -1.60 8.50
N LEU A 267 -23.25 -2.03 9.26
CA LEU A 267 -23.66 -1.41 10.51
C LEU A 267 -22.88 -2.02 11.67
N ASN A 268 -22.18 -1.18 12.41
CA ASN A 268 -21.48 -1.52 13.64
C ASN A 268 -22.15 -0.80 14.81
N LEU A 269 -22.72 -1.55 15.75
CA LEU A 269 -23.24 -0.99 17.00
C LEU A 269 -22.25 -1.25 18.12
N LYS A 270 -21.93 -0.20 18.86
CA LYS A 270 -20.88 -0.16 19.87
C LYS A 270 -21.44 0.26 21.21
N ASN A 271 -20.90 -0.31 22.28
CA ASN A 271 -21.16 0.22 23.61
C ASN A 271 -20.41 1.55 23.79
N SER A 272 -21.09 2.62 24.23
CA SER A 272 -20.53 3.98 24.35
C SER A 272 -19.54 4.15 25.52
N SER A 273 -18.92 3.08 26.01
CA SER A 273 -17.89 3.17 27.03
C SER A 273 -16.67 3.89 26.44
N GLY A 274 -16.34 5.09 26.93
CA GLY A 274 -15.29 5.99 26.44
C GLY A 274 -13.84 5.48 26.56
N LYS A 275 -13.58 4.24 26.16
CA LYS A 275 -12.24 3.67 26.03
C LYS A 275 -11.71 3.98 24.64
N THR A 276 -10.54 4.61 24.57
CA THR A 276 -9.78 4.77 23.33
C THR A 276 -9.21 3.40 22.93
N GLY A 277 -9.73 2.86 21.84
CA GLY A 277 -9.41 1.54 21.30
C GLY A 277 -8.51 1.61 20.07
N ALA A 278 -8.40 0.48 19.36
CA ALA A 278 -7.61 0.42 18.12
C ALA A 278 -8.23 1.30 17.02
N VAL A 279 -7.41 1.92 16.18
CA VAL A 279 -7.84 2.71 15.01
C VAL A 279 -7.39 1.99 13.75
N LEU A 280 -8.35 1.44 12.98
CA LEU A 280 -8.10 0.57 11.81
C LEU A 280 -7.92 1.36 10.48
N GLY A 281 -7.70 2.67 10.57
CA GLY A 281 -7.60 3.60 9.43
C GLY A 281 -8.73 4.63 9.36
N SER A 282 -8.55 5.67 8.54
CA SER A 282 -9.45 6.85 8.48
C SER A 282 -10.83 6.59 7.88
N LYS A 283 -11.03 5.44 7.22
CA LYS A 283 -12.29 5.01 6.62
C LYS A 283 -12.88 3.79 7.31
N ARG A 284 -12.45 3.54 8.54
CA ARG A 284 -12.83 2.39 9.34
C ARG A 284 -13.29 2.87 10.70
N ILE A 285 -14.12 2.06 11.35
CA ILE A 285 -14.52 2.30 12.73
C ILE A 285 -13.31 2.38 13.67
N SER A 286 -13.43 3.24 14.67
CA SER A 286 -12.57 3.24 15.86
C SER A 286 -13.02 2.18 16.86
N SER A 287 -12.14 1.76 17.76
CA SER A 287 -12.44 0.84 18.87
C SER A 287 -13.29 -0.38 18.47
N PRO A 288 -12.86 -1.18 17.47
CA PRO A 288 -13.63 -2.33 16.97
C PRO A 288 -13.91 -3.38 18.06
N GLU A 289 -13.15 -3.40 19.14
CA GLU A 289 -13.38 -4.27 20.29
C GLU A 289 -14.63 -3.94 21.10
N SER A 290 -15.24 -2.76 20.91
CA SER A 290 -16.49 -2.38 21.59
C SER A 290 -17.76 -2.69 20.80
N ILE A 291 -17.62 -3.33 19.61
CA ILE A 291 -18.75 -3.76 18.79
C ILE A 291 -19.51 -4.86 19.51
N ILE A 292 -20.83 -4.70 19.59
CA ILE A 292 -21.76 -5.68 20.14
C ILE A 292 -22.68 -6.30 19.07
N VAL A 293 -22.92 -5.57 17.98
CA VAL A 293 -23.71 -6.06 16.84
C VAL A 293 -23.04 -5.58 15.56
N ASN A 294 -22.93 -6.50 14.61
CA ASN A 294 -22.44 -6.25 13.26
C ASN A 294 -23.44 -6.84 12.26
N GLN A 295 -23.96 -6.01 11.36
CA GLN A 295 -24.85 -6.43 10.26
C GLN A 295 -24.35 -5.84 8.94
N SER A 296 -24.62 -6.53 7.83
CA SER A 296 -24.22 -6.07 6.50
C SER A 296 -25.33 -6.21 5.48
N SER A 297 -25.43 -5.27 4.54
CA SER A 297 -26.33 -5.33 3.41
C SER A 297 -25.60 -4.87 2.15
N CYS A 298 -25.77 -5.60 1.04
CA CYS A 298 -25.01 -5.40 -0.19
C CYS A 298 -25.91 -5.10 -1.39
N PHE A 299 -25.42 -4.24 -2.27
CA PHE A 299 -26.15 -3.64 -3.38
C PHE A 299 -25.29 -3.66 -4.64
N ASP A 300 -25.86 -4.08 -5.77
CA ASP A 300 -25.23 -3.94 -7.09
C ASP A 300 -25.60 -2.58 -7.72
N LEU A 301 -25.49 -1.51 -6.92
CA LEU A 301 -25.86 -0.13 -7.28
C LEU A 301 -24.78 0.83 -6.78
N SER A 302 -24.51 1.89 -7.53
CA SER A 302 -23.57 2.94 -7.13
C SER A 302 -24.16 3.94 -6.13
N GLU A 303 -25.49 4.02 -6.04
CA GLU A 303 -26.24 4.87 -5.11
C GLU A 303 -27.57 4.19 -4.75
N SER A 304 -27.88 4.08 -3.47
CA SER A 304 -29.15 3.55 -2.98
C SER A 304 -29.40 3.95 -1.52
N LYS A 305 -30.62 3.71 -1.05
CA LYS A 305 -30.97 3.70 0.37
C LYS A 305 -31.23 2.26 0.83
N GLY A 306 -31.12 2.02 2.12
CA GLY A 306 -31.39 0.74 2.75
C GLY A 306 -31.77 0.88 4.21
N LYS A 307 -32.06 -0.24 4.87
CA LYS A 307 -32.35 -0.26 6.30
C LYS A 307 -31.86 -1.54 6.98
N PHE A 308 -31.53 -1.41 8.27
CA PHE A 308 -31.29 -2.51 9.19
C PHE A 308 -32.36 -2.51 10.27
N THR A 309 -32.84 -3.69 10.65
CA THR A 309 -33.75 -3.85 11.79
C THR A 309 -33.10 -4.82 12.76
N LEU A 310 -33.08 -4.45 14.04
CA LEU A 310 -32.32 -5.16 15.06
C LEU A 310 -33.01 -5.06 16.43
N GLU A 311 -32.94 -6.14 17.20
CA GLU A 311 -33.39 -6.20 18.59
C GLU A 311 -32.18 -6.39 19.51
N ILE A 312 -32.01 -5.51 20.49
CA ILE A 312 -30.88 -5.53 21.42
C ILE A 312 -31.39 -5.52 22.86
N PRO A 313 -30.74 -6.25 23.79
CA PRO A 313 -31.03 -6.12 25.22
C PRO A 313 -30.94 -4.66 25.70
N LYS A 314 -31.79 -4.29 26.66
CA LYS A 314 -31.72 -2.97 27.29
C LYS A 314 -30.35 -2.73 27.91
N GLN A 315 -29.70 -1.65 27.50
CA GLN A 315 -28.39 -1.23 28.00
C GLN A 315 -28.20 0.26 27.80
N ASN A 316 -27.26 0.84 28.54
CA ASN A 316 -26.98 2.27 28.51
C ASN A 316 -25.87 2.57 27.52
N GLY A 317 -26.07 3.61 26.69
CA GLY A 317 -25.04 4.11 25.79
C GLY A 317 -24.79 3.18 24.60
N LEU A 318 -25.48 3.43 23.51
CA LEU A 318 -25.31 2.69 22.26
C LEU A 318 -25.00 3.70 21.15
N SER A 319 -23.88 3.52 20.46
CA SER A 319 -23.58 4.29 19.25
C SER A 319 -23.54 3.38 18.03
N GLY A 320 -23.97 3.92 16.89
CA GLY A 320 -23.93 3.26 15.60
C GLY A 320 -22.94 3.92 14.66
N VAL A 321 -22.27 3.10 13.86
CA VAL A 321 -21.38 3.54 12.79
C VAL A 321 -21.65 2.72 11.54
N LEU A 322 -21.76 3.40 10.39
CA LEU A 322 -21.87 2.75 9.10
C LEU A 322 -20.54 2.82 8.37
N GLU A 323 -20.10 1.69 7.80
CA GLU A 323 -18.99 1.64 6.84
C GLU A 323 -19.53 1.31 5.44
N LEU A 324 -19.02 2.03 4.43
CA LEU A 324 -19.28 1.76 3.02
C LEU A 324 -18.08 1.04 2.39
N TRP A 325 -18.33 -0.05 1.68
CA TRP A 325 -17.30 -0.89 1.09
C TRP A 325 -17.53 -1.11 -0.40
N ASP A 326 -16.48 -0.92 -1.21
CA ASP A 326 -16.42 -1.36 -2.62
C ASP A 326 -16.04 -2.84 -2.64
N MET A 327 -16.90 -3.65 -3.24
CA MET A 327 -16.77 -5.11 -3.38
C MET A 327 -16.62 -5.55 -4.83
N THR A 328 -16.47 -4.61 -5.76
CA THR A 328 -16.38 -4.87 -7.20
C THR A 328 -15.10 -5.62 -7.55
N GLU A 329 -14.03 -5.35 -6.80
CA GLU A 329 -12.76 -6.07 -6.86
C GLU A 329 -12.41 -6.64 -5.48
N VAL A 330 -11.21 -6.40 -4.96
CA VAL A 330 -10.88 -6.75 -3.58
C VAL A 330 -11.60 -5.77 -2.64
N PRO A 331 -12.34 -6.26 -1.63
CA PRO A 331 -13.05 -5.42 -0.67
C PRO A 331 -12.18 -4.28 -0.13
N SER A 332 -12.69 -3.05 -0.23
CA SER A 332 -12.01 -1.87 0.29
C SER A 332 -12.99 -0.85 0.87
N PRO A 333 -12.67 -0.23 2.02
CA PRO A 333 -13.54 0.78 2.62
C PRO A 333 -13.50 2.06 1.78
N LEU A 334 -14.67 2.57 1.44
CA LEU A 334 -14.85 3.80 0.70
C LEU A 334 -15.09 4.99 1.62
N ASP A 335 -15.86 4.81 2.69
CA ASP A 335 -16.24 5.87 3.64
C ASP A 335 -16.78 5.28 4.95
N VAL A 336 -16.80 6.09 6.02
CA VAL A 336 -17.32 5.73 7.34
C VAL A 336 -18.05 6.94 7.94
N THR A 337 -19.18 6.71 8.62
CA THR A 337 -19.88 7.79 9.34
C THR A 337 -19.17 8.16 10.63
N GLU A 338 -19.49 9.33 11.17
CA GLU A 338 -19.27 9.58 12.60
C GLU A 338 -20.12 8.63 13.45
N GLU A 339 -19.78 8.52 14.74
CA GLU A 339 -20.59 7.77 15.69
C GLU A 339 -21.90 8.51 15.98
N GLU A 340 -23.03 7.85 15.75
CA GLU A 340 -24.35 8.40 16.05
C GLU A 340 -24.96 7.66 17.25
N GLU A 341 -25.38 8.40 18.29
CA GLU A 341 -26.03 7.81 19.46
C GLU A 341 -27.44 7.31 19.11
N LEU A 342 -27.72 6.05 19.43
CA LEU A 342 -29.07 5.48 19.32
C LEU A 342 -29.87 5.91 20.56
N ARG A 343 -30.70 6.95 20.41
CA ARG A 343 -31.56 7.50 21.48
C ARG A 343 -32.98 6.95 21.45
#